data_AF-A0A5Q4G2N9-F1
#
_entry.id   AF-A0A5Q4G2N9-F1
#
_cell.length_a   1.000
_cell.length_b   1.000
_cell.length_c   1.000
_cell.angle_alpha   90.00
_cell.angle_beta   90.00
_cell.angle_gamma   90.00
#
_symmetry.space_group_name_H-M   'P 1'
#
loop_
_entity.id
_entity.type
_entity.pdbx_description
1 polymer ?
#
loop_
_entity_poly.entity_id
_entity_poly.type
_entity_poly.pdbx_seq_one_letter_code
_entity_poly.pdbx_strand_id
1 'polypeptide(L)'
;MRCATLTPRRWPLVLTALLTALLALGSALAQERHNFIAINGELIDAIGPYYFISHGDSGNAYMRAAAFASAAGLRLEFDDASKRLVFSDGVANVTIESTADVGAGLMKRPGVLNYGGGSMESPMAILVDGVSYVPITPIVAALGGESDWHAQARVITIELPDPDAQVKLAAPRTGLTDGVSRVALDVPAGHPYQVAVNGSTLAVLLPGVRAPAFARDLVDDPNVRSVAFELIDGVVALVVRTTFPLAAAGSGFRVGQIPRDAHDVLYIDFAPALNGDAATPMADGVVSTEAPPRAPASRSVAQSSPRRYTVVLDAGHGGRDPGAVAAWGTEAEIVLAVSLKLKALLEAQGVHVIMTRDDDTYLSLPQRSTYATTDRNLFVSLHANAADNRSANGIETWVFGQPLDPKNIELAILENGGGDVGATRTAEAA
;
A
#
# COMPACT_ATOMS: atom_id res chain seq x y z
N MET A 1 64.03 -15.82 -51.65
CA MET A 1 63.33 -15.07 -50.59
C MET A 1 61.84 -15.39 -50.67
N ARG A 2 61.26 -15.72 -49.51
CA ARG A 2 59.84 -15.72 -49.10
C ARG A 2 58.87 -16.76 -49.66
N CYS A 3 58.23 -17.38 -48.67
CA CYS A 3 57.12 -18.30 -48.63
C CYS A 3 55.83 -17.50 -48.30
N ALA A 4 54.66 -17.94 -48.80
CA ALA A 4 53.35 -18.04 -48.12
C ALA A 4 52.13 -17.94 -49.08
N THR A 5 51.46 -19.07 -49.33
CA THR A 5 50.02 -19.41 -49.12
C THR A 5 48.97 -18.25 -49.00
N LEU A 6 47.72 -18.28 -49.51
CA LEU A 6 46.61 -19.26 -49.45
C LEU A 6 45.41 -18.90 -50.39
N THR A 7 44.55 -19.92 -50.57
CA THR A 7 43.24 -20.16 -51.26
C THR A 7 42.10 -19.10 -51.35
N PRO A 8 41.09 -19.31 -52.23
CA PRO A 8 39.96 -18.39 -52.47
C PRO A 8 38.79 -18.58 -51.48
N ARG A 9 38.12 -17.50 -51.06
CA ARG A 9 36.91 -17.56 -50.22
C ARG A 9 35.82 -16.59 -50.69
N ARG A 10 34.71 -17.17 -51.20
CA ARG A 10 33.28 -16.79 -51.06
C ARG A 10 32.95 -15.28 -50.98
N TRP A 11 32.61 -14.66 -52.11
CA TRP A 11 32.19 -13.24 -52.18
C TRP A 11 30.71 -12.90 -52.52
N PRO A 12 29.74 -13.81 -52.75
CA PRO A 12 28.36 -13.37 -53.02
C PRO A 12 27.47 -13.25 -51.77
N LEU A 13 27.84 -13.84 -50.62
CA LEU A 13 27.01 -13.81 -49.39
C LEU A 13 27.20 -12.54 -48.54
N VAL A 14 28.34 -11.86 -48.68
CA VAL A 14 28.66 -10.66 -47.87
C VAL A 14 27.89 -9.45 -48.37
N LEU A 15 27.65 -9.35 -49.68
CA LEU A 15 26.94 -8.20 -50.27
C LEU A 15 25.44 -8.23 -49.98
N THR A 16 24.83 -9.43 -49.93
CA THR A 16 23.43 -9.59 -49.51
C THR A 16 23.27 -9.28 -48.03
N ALA A 17 24.21 -9.72 -47.18
CA ALA A 17 24.20 -9.42 -45.74
C ALA A 17 24.42 -7.93 -45.44
N LEU A 18 25.23 -7.22 -46.23
CA LEU A 18 25.42 -5.76 -46.06
C LEU A 18 24.19 -4.96 -46.48
N LEU A 19 23.41 -5.41 -47.47
CA LEU A 19 22.18 -4.72 -47.88
C LEU A 19 21.02 -4.96 -46.91
N THR A 20 20.88 -6.16 -46.32
CA THR A 20 19.94 -6.40 -45.20
C THR A 20 20.41 -5.70 -43.92
N ALA A 21 21.72 -5.60 -43.68
CA ALA A 21 22.24 -4.79 -42.58
C ALA A 21 21.96 -3.29 -42.82
N LEU A 22 22.10 -2.74 -44.02
CA LEU A 22 21.79 -1.32 -44.29
C LEU A 22 20.29 -1.01 -44.33
N LEU A 23 19.41 -1.98 -44.63
CA LEU A 23 17.95 -1.83 -44.49
C LEU A 23 17.46 -2.07 -43.04
N ALA A 24 18.17 -2.88 -42.25
CA ALA A 24 17.97 -2.99 -40.80
C ALA A 24 18.57 -1.80 -40.03
N LEU A 25 19.67 -1.23 -40.50
CA LEU A 25 20.29 0.00 -39.97
C LEU A 25 19.56 1.26 -40.45
N GLY A 26 18.91 1.24 -41.61
CA GLY A 26 18.10 2.35 -42.13
C GLY A 26 16.71 2.49 -41.47
N SER A 27 16.25 1.46 -40.77
CA SER A 27 14.96 1.46 -40.05
C SER A 27 15.10 1.58 -38.53
N ALA A 28 16.29 1.29 -37.98
CA ALA A 28 16.59 1.51 -36.56
C ALA A 28 17.17 2.92 -36.28
N LEU A 29 17.52 3.68 -37.32
CA LEU A 29 17.88 5.10 -37.26
C LEU A 29 16.66 6.03 -37.23
N ALA A 30 15.53 5.55 -36.73
CA ALA A 30 14.36 6.34 -36.36
C ALA A 30 14.17 6.37 -34.83
N GLN A 31 15.22 6.79 -34.10
CA GLN A 31 15.12 7.72 -32.97
C GLN A 31 14.00 7.50 -31.93
N GLU A 32 13.96 6.35 -31.25
CA GLU A 32 13.26 6.28 -29.95
C GLU A 32 14.15 6.87 -28.85
N ARG A 33 13.95 8.18 -28.61
CA ARG A 33 14.57 8.93 -27.52
C ARG A 33 13.92 8.57 -26.19
N HIS A 34 14.09 7.34 -25.72
CA HIS A 34 13.61 6.98 -24.39
C HIS A 34 14.48 7.65 -23.33
N ASN A 35 13.84 8.43 -22.49
CA ASN A 35 14.38 8.90 -21.22
C ASN A 35 13.60 8.16 -20.13
N PHE A 36 14.18 8.00 -18.95
CA PHE A 36 13.59 7.20 -17.89
C PHE A 36 13.30 8.05 -16.67
N ILE A 37 12.41 7.55 -15.80
CA ILE A 37 12.16 8.12 -14.49
C ILE A 37 12.14 7.00 -13.46
N ALA A 38 12.74 7.25 -12.31
CA ALA A 38 12.69 6.38 -11.16
C ALA A 38 12.14 7.18 -9.97
N ILE A 39 11.22 6.58 -9.21
CA ILE A 39 10.63 7.16 -8.00
C ILE A 39 10.92 6.22 -6.85
N ASN A 40 11.54 6.72 -5.79
CA ASN A 40 11.92 5.97 -4.58
C ASN A 40 12.67 4.66 -4.93
N GLY A 41 13.59 4.74 -5.88
CA GLY A 41 14.37 3.58 -6.38
C GLY A 41 13.67 2.65 -7.38
N GLU A 42 12.38 2.85 -7.71
CA GLU A 42 11.65 2.04 -8.70
C GLU A 42 11.53 2.73 -10.06
N LEU A 43 11.88 2.03 -11.14
CA LEU A 43 11.76 2.54 -12.51
C LEU A 43 10.30 2.54 -12.98
N ILE A 44 9.80 3.67 -13.46
CA ILE A 44 8.41 3.78 -13.92
C ILE A 44 8.32 3.47 -15.41
N ASP A 45 7.67 2.35 -15.75
CA ASP A 45 7.36 1.95 -17.12
C ASP A 45 6.05 2.59 -17.60
N ALA A 46 5.99 3.93 -17.59
CA ALA A 46 4.85 4.67 -18.10
C ALA A 46 5.05 5.00 -19.58
N ILE A 47 4.18 4.42 -20.42
CA ILE A 47 4.20 4.49 -21.89
C ILE A 47 4.03 5.96 -22.36
N GLY A 48 5.13 6.68 -22.59
CA GLY A 48 5.08 7.99 -23.25
C GLY A 48 6.40 8.75 -23.28
N PRO A 49 6.63 9.61 -24.29
CA PRO A 49 7.84 10.42 -24.35
C PRO A 49 7.83 11.44 -23.21
N TYR A 50 8.85 11.36 -22.37
CA TYR A 50 9.18 12.37 -21.35
C TYR A 50 9.88 13.55 -22.03
N TYR A 51 9.40 14.77 -21.77
CA TYR A 51 9.97 15.97 -22.38
C TYR A 51 11.03 16.58 -21.45
N PHE A 52 12.25 16.61 -21.95
CA PHE A 52 13.37 17.32 -21.37
C PHE A 52 13.65 18.50 -22.29
N ILE A 53 13.64 19.71 -21.74
CA ILE A 53 13.99 20.89 -22.53
C ILE A 53 15.44 20.68 -22.98
N SER A 54 15.66 20.65 -24.30
CA SER A 54 16.99 20.38 -24.85
C SER A 54 17.99 21.40 -24.31
N HIS A 55 19.18 20.94 -23.93
CA HIS A 55 20.35 21.71 -23.41
C HIS A 55 20.60 21.68 -21.90
N GLY A 56 20.42 20.53 -21.24
CA GLY A 56 21.07 20.27 -19.95
C GLY A 56 20.60 21.16 -18.80
N ASP A 57 19.52 21.89 -18.99
CA ASP A 57 18.83 22.58 -17.92
C ASP A 57 17.76 21.63 -17.36
N SER A 58 18.20 20.80 -16.42
CA SER A 58 17.38 19.83 -15.68
C SER A 58 16.30 20.49 -14.82
N GLY A 59 16.22 21.82 -14.77
CA GLY A 59 15.39 22.53 -13.81
C GLY A 59 13.89 22.23 -13.89
N ASN A 60 13.36 21.72 -15.02
CA ASN A 60 11.95 21.35 -15.15
C ASN A 60 11.74 20.25 -16.21
N ALA A 61 11.80 18.99 -15.80
CA ALA A 61 11.36 17.88 -16.65
C ALA A 61 9.84 17.72 -16.64
N TYR A 62 9.25 17.28 -17.76
CA TYR A 62 7.81 17.09 -17.87
C TYR A 62 7.42 15.62 -18.02
N MET A 63 6.38 15.24 -17.29
CA MET A 63 5.76 13.91 -17.35
C MET A 63 4.25 14.04 -17.47
N ARG A 64 3.59 12.99 -17.97
CA ARG A 64 2.11 12.91 -17.89
C ARG A 64 1.67 12.94 -16.43
N ALA A 65 0.78 13.86 -16.08
CA ALA A 65 0.35 14.10 -14.71
C ALA A 65 -0.23 12.85 -14.04
N ALA A 66 -1.10 12.11 -14.74
CA ALA A 66 -1.74 10.91 -14.21
C ALA A 66 -0.73 9.78 -13.92
N ALA A 67 0.28 9.63 -14.78
CA ALA A 67 1.32 8.62 -14.57
C ALA A 67 2.23 8.98 -13.39
N PHE A 68 2.60 10.26 -13.27
CA PHE A 68 3.34 10.76 -12.12
C PHE A 68 2.55 10.57 -10.82
N ALA A 69 1.29 11.00 -10.77
CA ALA A 69 0.44 10.89 -9.59
C ALA A 69 0.28 9.42 -9.16
N SER A 70 -0.03 8.52 -10.10
CA SER A 70 -0.17 7.09 -9.81
C SER A 70 1.11 6.49 -9.25
N ALA A 71 2.28 6.82 -9.83
CA ALA A 71 3.57 6.28 -9.40
C ALA A 71 4.03 6.86 -8.05
N ALA A 72 3.70 8.13 -7.78
CA ALA A 72 4.00 8.81 -6.53
C ALA A 72 2.98 8.53 -5.40
N GLY A 73 1.94 7.72 -5.65
CA GLY A 73 0.87 7.47 -4.68
C GLY A 73 0.00 8.69 -4.37
N LEU A 74 -0.07 9.66 -5.29
CA LEU A 74 -0.81 10.91 -5.16
C LEU A 74 -2.18 10.81 -5.85
N ARG A 75 -3.16 11.53 -5.30
CA ARG A 75 -4.40 11.86 -6.00
C ARG A 75 -4.16 13.02 -6.96
N LEU A 76 -4.82 12.95 -8.11
CA LEU A 76 -4.78 14.00 -9.12
C LEU A 76 -6.20 14.46 -9.44
N GLU A 77 -6.44 15.75 -9.27
CA GLU A 77 -7.69 16.40 -9.64
C GLU A 77 -7.43 17.56 -10.60
N PHE A 78 -8.40 17.83 -11.48
CA PHE A 78 -8.39 19.01 -12.34
C PHE A 78 -9.56 19.91 -11.98
N ASP A 79 -9.25 21.11 -11.52
CA ASP A 79 -10.24 22.16 -11.28
C ASP A 79 -10.49 22.92 -12.60
N ASP A 80 -11.63 22.64 -13.22
CA ASP A 80 -12.02 23.22 -14.50
C ASP A 80 -12.33 24.73 -14.40
N ALA A 81 -12.75 25.21 -13.22
CA ALA A 81 -13.09 26.61 -12.99
C ALA A 81 -11.84 27.49 -12.89
N SER A 82 -10.82 27.02 -12.18
CA SER A 82 -9.55 27.75 -12.01
C SER A 82 -8.45 27.32 -12.99
N LYS A 83 -8.70 26.30 -13.82
CA LYS A 83 -7.74 25.69 -14.75
C LYS A 83 -6.44 25.28 -14.04
N ARG A 84 -6.59 24.56 -12.93
CA ARG A 84 -5.47 24.11 -12.08
C ARG A 84 -5.49 22.60 -11.93
N LEU A 85 -4.30 22.01 -11.82
CA LEU A 85 -4.14 20.62 -11.37
C LEU A 85 -3.81 20.63 -9.89
N VAL A 86 -4.43 19.72 -9.14
CA VAL A 86 -4.21 19.54 -7.71
C VAL A 86 -3.66 18.13 -7.49
N PHE A 87 -2.47 18.06 -6.91
CA PHE A 87 -1.85 16.83 -6.42
C PHE A 87 -2.02 16.77 -4.91
N SER A 88 -2.42 15.62 -4.39
CA SER A 88 -2.62 15.45 -2.94
C SER A 88 -2.13 14.08 -2.47
N ASP A 89 -1.44 14.05 -1.35
CA ASP A 89 -1.11 12.81 -0.61
C ASP A 89 -2.13 12.53 0.53
N GLY A 90 -3.21 13.32 0.60
CA GLY A 90 -4.19 13.31 1.68
C GLY A 90 -3.87 14.26 2.85
N VAL A 91 -2.74 14.98 2.79
CA VAL A 91 -2.26 15.91 3.83
C VAL A 91 -1.86 17.25 3.22
N ALA A 92 -0.97 17.22 2.25
CA ALA A 92 -0.48 18.36 1.50
C ALA A 92 -1.16 18.41 0.13
N ASN A 93 -1.65 19.59 -0.23
CA ASN A 93 -2.12 19.86 -1.58
C ASN A 93 -1.09 20.68 -2.30
N VAL A 94 -0.68 20.22 -3.48
CA VAL A 94 0.14 20.96 -4.43
C VAL A 94 -0.73 21.35 -5.61
N THR A 95 -0.96 22.65 -5.76
CA THR A 95 -1.79 23.21 -6.84
C THR A 95 -0.91 23.91 -7.84
N ILE A 96 -1.04 23.53 -9.11
CA ILE A 96 -0.26 24.08 -10.21
C ILE A 96 -1.20 24.65 -11.30
N GLU A 97 -0.85 25.82 -11.81
CA GLU A 97 -1.57 26.46 -12.91
C GLU A 97 -1.34 25.70 -14.22
N SER A 98 -2.36 25.68 -15.09
CA SER A 98 -2.29 24.97 -16.37
C SER A 98 -2.59 25.86 -17.58
N THR A 99 -2.03 25.51 -18.73
CA THR A 99 -2.22 26.21 -20.00
C THR A 99 -2.31 25.24 -21.17
N ALA A 100 -3.09 25.58 -22.20
CA ALA A 100 -3.12 24.84 -23.46
C ALA A 100 -2.03 25.31 -24.46
N ASP A 101 -1.37 26.44 -24.18
CA ASP A 101 -0.26 26.93 -24.99
C ASP A 101 1.04 26.23 -24.55
N VAL A 102 1.51 25.29 -25.36
CA VAL A 102 2.73 24.52 -25.13
C VAL A 102 3.96 25.43 -24.98
N GLY A 103 4.05 26.47 -25.81
CA GLY A 103 5.18 27.41 -25.75
C GLY A 103 5.19 28.18 -24.44
N ALA A 104 4.02 28.66 -24.01
CA ALA A 104 3.86 29.35 -22.72
C ALA A 104 4.15 28.42 -21.52
N GLY A 105 3.67 27.17 -21.58
CA GLY A 105 3.85 26.22 -20.50
C GLY A 105 5.31 25.75 -20.33
N LEU A 106 6.09 25.73 -21.41
CA LEU A 106 7.52 25.37 -21.39
C LEU A 106 8.45 26.53 -20.98
N MET A 107 7.98 27.78 -20.99
CA MET A 107 8.81 28.91 -20.57
C MET A 107 9.01 28.92 -19.05
N LYS A 108 10.26 29.07 -18.61
CA LYS A 108 10.61 29.37 -17.20
C LYS A 108 10.22 30.82 -16.84
N ARG A 109 8.92 31.08 -16.69
CA ARG A 109 8.30 32.32 -16.18
C ARG A 109 7.29 31.92 -15.08
N PRO A 110 6.84 32.84 -14.19
CA PRO A 110 6.36 32.45 -12.88
C PRO A 110 4.88 32.05 -12.94
N GLY A 111 4.60 30.87 -13.51
CA GLY A 111 3.44 30.15 -13.02
C GLY A 111 3.61 29.98 -11.51
N VAL A 112 2.49 29.97 -10.79
CA VAL A 112 2.54 29.82 -9.33
C VAL A 112 2.17 28.40 -8.97
N LEU A 113 3.09 27.72 -8.29
CA LEU A 113 2.78 26.49 -7.57
C LEU A 113 2.49 26.86 -6.12
N ASN A 114 1.31 26.48 -5.65
CA ASN A 114 0.87 26.69 -4.26
C ASN A 114 0.90 25.36 -3.52
N TYR A 115 1.40 25.39 -2.29
CA TYR A 115 1.47 24.21 -1.42
C TYR A 115 1.24 24.61 0.04
N GLY A 116 1.06 23.64 0.94
CA GLY A 116 0.72 23.91 2.35
C GLY A 116 1.70 24.84 3.08
N GLY A 117 2.95 24.91 2.62
CA GLY A 117 4.00 25.77 3.20
C GLY A 117 4.21 27.13 2.50
N GLY A 118 3.44 27.47 1.46
CA GLY A 118 3.57 28.73 0.74
C GLY A 118 3.35 28.62 -0.77
N SER A 119 4.04 29.46 -1.53
CA SER A 119 3.98 29.47 -2.98
C SER A 119 5.37 29.65 -3.56
N MET A 120 5.63 29.04 -4.71
CA MET A 120 6.90 29.17 -5.43
C MET A 120 6.66 29.39 -6.92
N GLU A 121 7.64 30.01 -7.58
CA GLU A 121 7.66 30.09 -9.03
C GLU A 121 7.88 28.70 -9.63
N SER A 122 7.06 28.37 -10.61
CA SER A 122 7.06 27.09 -11.30
C SER A 122 6.62 27.30 -12.75
N PRO A 123 7.08 26.49 -13.72
CA PRO A 123 6.38 26.41 -14.98
C PRO A 123 4.94 25.94 -14.77
N MET A 124 4.11 26.18 -15.79
CA MET A 124 2.72 25.73 -15.78
C MET A 124 2.64 24.27 -16.27
N ALA A 125 1.58 23.59 -15.85
CA ALA A 125 1.16 22.37 -16.51
C ALA A 125 0.69 22.65 -17.94
N ILE A 126 0.95 21.71 -18.85
CA ILE A 126 0.60 21.81 -20.27
C ILE A 126 -0.57 20.86 -20.56
N LEU A 127 -1.64 21.37 -21.14
CA LEU A 127 -2.82 20.61 -21.54
C LEU A 127 -2.84 20.46 -23.07
N VAL A 128 -2.63 19.25 -23.58
CA VAL A 128 -2.64 18.97 -25.02
C VAL A 128 -3.44 17.70 -25.28
N ASP A 129 -4.44 17.79 -26.16
CA ASP A 129 -5.24 16.65 -26.61
C ASP A 129 -5.83 15.79 -25.47
N GLY A 130 -6.28 16.44 -24.40
CA GLY A 130 -6.85 15.76 -23.21
C GLY A 130 -5.81 15.11 -22.30
N VAL A 131 -4.51 15.29 -22.57
CA VAL A 131 -3.41 14.84 -21.74
C VAL A 131 -2.78 16.04 -21.03
N SER A 132 -2.59 15.93 -19.72
CA SER A 132 -1.86 16.90 -18.91
C SER A 132 -0.41 16.47 -18.72
N TYR A 133 0.50 17.42 -18.91
CA TYR A 133 1.92 17.28 -18.64
C TYR A 133 2.34 18.26 -17.56
N VAL A 134 3.12 17.83 -16.57
CA VAL A 134 3.49 18.63 -15.41
C VAL A 134 4.99 18.69 -15.19
N PRO A 135 5.52 19.83 -14.70
CA PRO A 135 6.92 19.92 -14.28
C PRO A 135 7.14 19.13 -13.00
N ILE A 136 8.07 18.19 -13.03
CA ILE A 136 8.33 17.24 -11.94
C ILE A 136 8.99 17.92 -10.74
N THR A 137 10.14 18.56 -10.96
CA THR A 137 11.00 19.12 -9.90
C THR A 137 10.28 20.06 -8.93
N PRO A 138 9.49 21.06 -9.37
CA PRO A 138 8.80 21.95 -8.44
C PRO A 138 7.68 21.24 -7.65
N ILE A 139 7.02 20.24 -8.23
CA ILE A 139 6.00 19.45 -7.51
C ILE A 139 6.67 18.58 -6.44
N VAL A 140 7.75 17.90 -6.79
CA VAL A 140 8.53 17.07 -5.86
C VAL A 140 9.07 17.91 -4.71
N ALA A 141 9.66 19.07 -5.00
CA ALA A 141 10.17 19.98 -3.97
C ALA A 141 9.05 20.50 -3.04
N ALA A 142 7.87 20.80 -3.59
CA ALA A 142 6.72 21.25 -2.81
C ALA A 142 6.13 20.15 -1.91
N LEU A 143 6.31 18.88 -2.29
CA LEU A 143 5.99 17.70 -1.47
C LEU A 143 7.12 17.36 -0.47
N GLY A 144 8.20 18.15 -0.42
CA GLY A 144 9.33 17.92 0.48
C GLY A 144 10.30 16.84 0.00
N GLY A 145 10.24 16.44 -1.27
CA GLY A 145 11.16 15.49 -1.88
C GLY A 145 12.30 16.14 -2.67
N GLU A 146 13.16 15.31 -3.22
CA GLU A 146 14.30 15.69 -4.06
C GLU A 146 14.21 15.05 -5.46
N SER A 147 14.75 15.71 -6.48
CA SER A 147 14.80 15.16 -7.83
C SER A 147 16.10 15.53 -8.54
N ASP A 148 16.70 14.58 -9.27
CA ASP A 148 17.96 14.75 -9.98
C ASP A 148 17.94 14.16 -11.39
N TRP A 149 18.66 14.79 -12.32
CA TRP A 149 18.83 14.31 -13.70
C TRP A 149 20.20 13.68 -13.93
N HIS A 150 20.20 12.42 -14.37
CA HIS A 150 21.40 11.66 -14.69
C HIS A 150 21.63 11.61 -16.19
N ALA A 151 22.37 12.58 -16.74
CA ALA A 151 22.54 12.76 -18.19
C ALA A 151 23.08 11.54 -18.95
N GLN A 152 23.96 10.75 -18.32
CA GLN A 152 24.58 9.57 -18.93
C GLN A 152 23.60 8.39 -19.00
N ALA A 153 22.88 8.14 -17.90
CA ALA A 153 21.87 7.09 -17.79
C ALA A 153 20.52 7.50 -18.39
N ARG A 154 20.37 8.80 -18.70
CA ARG A 154 19.15 9.42 -19.23
C ARG A 154 17.94 9.16 -18.35
N VAL A 155 18.13 9.19 -17.03
CA VAL A 155 17.09 8.94 -16.01
C VAL A 155 16.94 10.14 -15.09
N ILE A 156 15.71 10.45 -14.69
CA ILE A 156 15.44 11.29 -13.52
C ILE A 156 15.22 10.39 -12.32
N THR A 157 15.91 10.65 -11.23
CA THR A 157 15.59 10.05 -9.93
C THR A 157 14.75 11.02 -9.14
N ILE A 158 13.69 10.53 -8.50
CA ILE A 158 12.82 11.26 -7.60
C ILE A 158 12.84 10.50 -6.27
N GLU A 159 13.13 11.21 -5.19
CA GLU A 159 12.97 10.72 -3.83
C GLU A 159 11.89 11.57 -3.18
N LEU A 160 10.70 11.01 -2.99
CA LEU A 160 9.63 11.64 -2.22
C LEU A 160 9.72 11.18 -0.77
N PRO A 161 9.29 11.99 0.20
CA PRO A 161 9.14 11.53 1.58
C PRO A 161 8.33 10.24 1.59
N ASP A 162 8.82 9.26 2.35
CA ASP A 162 8.23 7.92 2.36
C ASP A 162 6.72 8.01 2.65
N PRO A 163 5.83 7.60 1.72
CA PRO A 163 4.41 7.52 1.99
C PRO A 163 4.07 6.51 3.12
N ASP A 164 5.00 5.60 3.45
CA ASP A 164 4.96 4.69 4.59
C ASP A 164 5.56 5.29 5.89
N ALA A 165 6.08 6.52 5.86
CA ALA A 165 6.32 7.31 7.08
C ALA A 165 5.02 7.85 7.72
N GLN A 166 3.87 7.71 7.04
CA GLN A 166 2.56 7.94 7.65
C GLN A 166 2.28 6.83 8.67
N VAL A 167 2.04 7.21 9.93
CA VAL A 167 1.76 6.22 10.98
C VAL A 167 0.48 5.45 10.61
N LYS A 168 0.64 4.15 10.43
CA LYS A 168 -0.48 3.23 10.22
C LYS A 168 -1.18 2.98 11.55
N LEU A 169 -2.43 3.41 11.64
CA LEU A 169 -3.30 3.14 12.78
C LEU A 169 -3.61 1.65 12.88
N ALA A 170 -3.75 1.18 14.11
CA ALA A 170 -4.36 -0.11 14.39
C ALA A 170 -5.90 -0.01 14.27
N ALA A 171 -6.57 -1.16 14.19
CA ALA A 171 -8.03 -1.21 14.29
C ALA A 171 -8.51 -0.67 15.65
N PRO A 172 -9.61 0.08 15.70
CA PRO A 172 -10.15 0.60 16.95
C PRO A 172 -10.69 -0.55 17.83
N ARG A 173 -10.54 -0.39 19.14
CA ARG A 173 -11.05 -1.31 20.16
C ARG A 173 -12.38 -0.80 20.67
N THR A 174 -13.28 -1.71 21.03
CA THR A 174 -14.61 -1.39 21.57
C THR A 174 -14.84 -2.15 22.86
N GLY A 175 -15.51 -1.54 23.85
CA GLY A 175 -15.86 -2.20 25.10
C GLY A 175 -17.07 -1.56 25.77
N LEU A 176 -17.88 -2.37 26.45
CA LEU A 176 -19.05 -1.93 27.21
C LEU A 176 -18.78 -2.14 28.70
N THR A 177 -18.85 -1.07 29.49
CA THR A 177 -18.68 -1.11 30.95
C THR A 177 -19.73 -0.21 31.59
N ASP A 178 -20.48 -0.74 32.56
CA ASP A 178 -21.50 0.02 33.31
C ASP A 178 -22.50 0.81 32.43
N GLY A 179 -22.88 0.23 31.30
CA GLY A 179 -23.82 0.84 30.35
C GLY A 179 -23.22 1.94 29.46
N VAL A 180 -21.90 2.16 29.54
CA VAL A 180 -21.15 3.08 28.69
C VAL A 180 -20.34 2.30 27.67
N SER A 181 -20.54 2.62 26.39
CA SER A 181 -19.78 2.00 25.30
C SER A 181 -18.59 2.87 24.95
N ARG A 182 -17.38 2.32 25.01
CA ARG A 182 -16.14 2.99 24.67
C ARG A 182 -15.62 2.49 23.32
N VAL A 183 -15.28 3.42 22.45
CA VAL A 183 -14.43 3.19 21.28
C VAL A 183 -13.06 3.80 21.57
N ALA A 184 -11.98 3.05 21.39
CA ALA A 184 -10.63 3.50 21.68
C ALA A 184 -9.69 3.22 20.50
N LEU A 185 -8.82 4.18 20.20
CA LEU A 185 -7.89 4.15 19.08
C LEU A 185 -6.51 4.60 19.56
N ASP A 186 -5.48 3.83 19.20
CA ASP A 186 -4.09 4.23 19.39
C ASP A 186 -3.70 5.19 18.26
N VAL A 187 -3.25 6.39 18.62
CA VAL A 187 -2.79 7.44 17.70
C VAL A 187 -1.38 7.87 18.10
N PRO A 188 -0.57 8.46 17.20
CA PRO A 188 0.73 9.00 17.59
C PRO A 188 0.64 9.94 18.81
N ALA A 189 1.69 9.99 19.62
CA ALA A 189 1.70 10.88 20.79
C ALA A 189 1.52 12.35 20.35
N GLY A 190 0.57 13.05 20.97
CA GLY A 190 0.21 14.43 20.63
C GLY A 190 -0.47 14.61 19.26
N HIS A 191 -0.97 13.53 18.65
CA HIS A 191 -1.57 13.60 17.32
C HIS A 191 -2.81 14.53 17.28
N PRO A 192 -2.87 15.48 16.34
CA PRO A 192 -4.03 16.35 16.21
C PRO A 192 -5.26 15.58 15.72
N TYR A 193 -6.43 15.93 16.23
CA TYR A 193 -7.70 15.39 15.73
C TYR A 193 -8.79 16.45 15.82
N GLN A 194 -9.86 16.24 15.04
CA GLN A 194 -11.09 17.02 15.15
C GLN A 194 -12.28 16.09 15.32
N VAL A 195 -13.19 16.46 16.21
CA VAL A 195 -14.41 15.70 16.47
C VAL A 195 -15.56 16.43 15.81
N ALA A 196 -16.33 15.69 15.02
CA ALA A 196 -17.46 16.24 14.30
C ALA A 196 -18.68 15.34 14.48
N VAL A 197 -19.88 15.93 14.54
CA VAL A 197 -21.12 15.22 14.85
C VAL A 197 -22.25 15.65 13.90
N ASN A 198 -23.03 14.68 13.41
CA ASN A 198 -24.32 14.92 12.77
C ASN A 198 -25.30 13.76 13.05
N GLY A 199 -26.47 14.09 13.59
CA GLY A 199 -27.51 13.11 13.91
C GLY A 199 -27.00 12.05 14.87
N SER A 200 -27.02 10.79 14.46
CA SER A 200 -26.50 9.66 15.23
C SER A 200 -25.08 9.24 14.80
N THR A 201 -24.29 10.17 14.24
CA THR A 201 -22.94 9.88 13.73
C THR A 201 -21.94 10.83 14.36
N LEU A 202 -20.83 10.28 14.85
CA LEU A 202 -19.64 11.01 15.27
C LEU A 202 -18.48 10.57 14.38
N ALA A 203 -17.73 11.53 13.86
CA ALA A 203 -16.49 11.29 13.14
C ALA A 203 -15.32 11.93 13.90
N VAL A 204 -14.22 11.20 14.05
CA VAL A 204 -12.94 11.75 14.49
C VAL A 204 -12.02 11.82 13.28
N LEU A 205 -11.75 13.03 12.80
CA LEU A 205 -10.85 13.28 11.67
C LEU A 205 -9.40 13.25 12.18
N LEU A 206 -8.58 12.42 11.53
CA LEU A 206 -7.21 12.11 11.89
C LEU A 206 -6.32 12.41 10.66
N PRO A 207 -5.81 13.64 10.52
CA PRO A 207 -4.98 14.02 9.38
C PRO A 207 -3.58 13.40 9.46
N GLY A 208 -3.04 12.95 8.33
CA GLY A 208 -1.65 12.49 8.26
C GLY A 208 -1.38 11.08 8.79
N VAL A 209 -2.42 10.25 8.89
CA VAL A 209 -2.31 8.83 9.25
C VAL A 209 -2.96 7.94 8.20
N ARG A 210 -2.54 6.67 8.15
CA ARG A 210 -3.21 5.63 7.38
C ARG A 210 -4.05 4.75 8.28
N ALA A 211 -5.16 4.24 7.78
CA ALA A 211 -5.98 3.27 8.48
C ALA A 211 -6.16 1.99 7.64
N PRO A 212 -6.24 0.81 8.28
CA PRO A 212 -6.66 -0.40 7.59
C PRO A 212 -8.12 -0.27 7.15
N ALA A 213 -8.51 -1.04 6.13
CA ALA A 213 -9.93 -1.26 5.86
C ALA A 213 -10.56 -1.90 7.11
N PHE A 214 -11.47 -1.17 7.75
CA PHE A 214 -12.13 -1.60 8.97
C PHE A 214 -13.56 -1.11 8.99
N ALA A 215 -14.49 -2.03 9.16
CA ALA A 215 -15.89 -1.76 9.46
C ALA A 215 -16.41 -2.88 10.34
N ARG A 216 -17.06 -2.53 11.44
CA ARG A 216 -17.61 -3.47 12.40
C ARG A 216 -18.97 -3.02 12.88
N ASP A 217 -19.96 -3.88 12.70
CA ASP A 217 -21.26 -3.75 13.36
C ASP A 217 -21.20 -4.32 14.78
N LEU A 218 -21.84 -3.64 15.71
CA LEU A 218 -21.91 -3.99 17.13
C LEU A 218 -23.35 -4.36 17.48
N VAL A 219 -23.69 -5.64 17.29
CA VAL A 219 -25.08 -6.12 17.40
C VAL A 219 -25.63 -6.09 18.83
N ASP A 220 -24.76 -6.31 19.83
CA ASP A 220 -25.15 -6.40 21.25
C ASP A 220 -24.80 -5.14 22.06
N ASP A 221 -24.37 -4.06 21.40
CA ASP A 221 -24.01 -2.82 22.08
C ASP A 221 -25.23 -1.87 22.13
N PRO A 222 -25.63 -1.39 23.33
CA PRO A 222 -26.84 -0.58 23.47
C PRO A 222 -26.68 0.85 22.94
N ASN A 223 -25.45 1.33 22.75
CA ASN A 223 -25.16 2.73 22.45
C ASN A 223 -24.55 2.93 21.06
N VAL A 224 -23.73 1.98 20.59
CA VAL A 224 -22.98 2.07 19.33
C VAL A 224 -23.47 1.00 18.37
N ARG A 225 -23.91 1.40 17.19
CA ARG A 225 -24.35 0.51 16.10
C ARG A 225 -23.19 -0.01 15.27
N SER A 226 -22.25 0.87 14.91
CA SER A 226 -21.13 0.51 14.05
C SER A 226 -19.92 1.42 14.26
N VAL A 227 -18.74 0.89 13.99
CA VAL A 227 -17.46 1.62 13.96
C VAL A 227 -16.76 1.29 12.65
N ALA A 228 -16.28 2.30 11.94
CA ALA A 228 -15.54 2.14 10.69
C ALA A 228 -14.44 3.18 10.54
N PHE A 229 -13.43 2.87 9.73
CA PHE A 229 -12.60 3.90 9.11
C PHE A 229 -13.20 4.28 7.76
N GLU A 230 -13.43 5.57 7.55
CA GLU A 230 -13.87 6.13 6.28
C GLU A 230 -12.91 7.25 5.86
N LEU A 231 -12.95 7.65 4.59
CA LEU A 231 -12.24 8.83 4.11
C LEU A 231 -13.26 9.96 3.94
N ILE A 232 -13.09 11.04 4.69
CA ILE A 232 -13.90 12.26 4.60
C ILE A 232 -12.99 13.33 4.02
N ASP A 233 -13.29 13.81 2.81
CA ASP A 233 -12.47 14.80 2.09
C ASP A 233 -10.97 14.41 2.01
N GLY A 234 -10.70 13.12 1.89
CA GLY A 234 -9.33 12.58 1.81
C GLY A 234 -8.64 12.36 3.16
N VAL A 235 -9.25 12.76 4.27
CA VAL A 235 -8.75 12.55 5.63
C VAL A 235 -9.31 11.25 6.21
N VAL A 236 -8.46 10.46 6.88
CA VAL A 236 -8.91 9.27 7.63
C VAL A 236 -9.81 9.72 8.77
N ALA A 237 -11.03 9.19 8.81
CA ALA A 237 -11.98 9.43 9.86
C ALA A 237 -12.37 8.13 10.56
N LEU A 238 -12.29 8.09 11.88
CA LEU A 238 -12.98 7.08 12.68
C LEU A 238 -14.45 7.48 12.78
N VAL A 239 -15.32 6.76 12.07
CA VAL A 239 -16.76 6.99 12.03
C VAL A 239 -17.46 6.04 12.99
N VAL A 240 -18.20 6.59 13.93
CA VAL A 240 -19.01 5.86 14.91
C VAL A 240 -20.46 6.23 14.73
N ARG A 241 -21.33 5.23 14.53
CA ARG A 241 -22.77 5.42 14.45
C ARG A 241 -23.41 4.92 15.73
N THR A 242 -24.24 5.75 16.35
CA THR A 242 -24.92 5.45 17.63
C THR A 242 -26.36 5.01 17.43
N THR A 243 -26.95 4.41 18.46
CA THR A 243 -28.36 4.00 18.51
C THR A 243 -29.30 5.15 18.89
N PHE A 244 -28.74 6.28 19.34
CA PHE A 244 -29.44 7.49 19.77
C PHE A 244 -28.80 8.74 19.12
N PRO A 245 -29.53 9.87 19.02
CA PRO A 245 -28.99 11.10 18.45
C PRO A 245 -27.92 11.72 19.35
N LEU A 246 -26.90 12.30 18.73
CA LEU A 246 -25.84 13.09 19.35
C LEU A 246 -26.08 14.58 19.07
N ALA A 247 -25.48 15.44 19.90
CA ALA A 247 -25.50 16.88 19.65
C ALA A 247 -24.09 17.45 19.64
N ALA A 248 -23.82 18.37 18.72
CA ALA A 248 -22.56 19.11 18.66
C ALA A 248 -22.23 19.87 19.96
N ALA A 249 -23.21 20.12 20.82
CA ALA A 249 -23.00 20.66 22.17
C ALA A 249 -22.37 19.67 23.18
N GLY A 250 -22.02 18.45 22.75
CA GLY A 250 -21.38 17.41 23.59
C GLY A 250 -22.34 16.36 24.15
N SER A 251 -23.64 16.41 23.80
CA SER A 251 -24.62 15.46 24.34
C SER A 251 -24.45 14.08 23.70
N GLY A 252 -24.43 13.04 24.55
CA GLY A 252 -24.42 11.64 24.14
C GLY A 252 -23.03 11.00 24.02
N PHE A 253 -21.96 11.79 24.16
CA PHE A 253 -20.59 11.30 24.07
C PHE A 253 -19.63 12.05 24.99
N ARG A 254 -18.45 11.48 25.23
CA ARG A 254 -17.31 12.16 25.86
C ARG A 254 -16.02 11.68 25.22
N VAL A 255 -15.19 12.61 24.78
CA VAL A 255 -13.86 12.31 24.25
C VAL A 255 -12.82 12.49 25.35
N GLY A 256 -11.85 11.60 25.39
CA GLY A 256 -10.71 11.73 26.27
C GLY A 256 -9.46 11.10 25.66
N GLN A 257 -8.31 11.49 26.19
CA GLN A 257 -7.01 11.04 25.71
C GLN A 257 -6.18 10.58 26.88
N ILE A 258 -5.50 9.45 26.72
CA ILE A 258 -4.59 8.90 27.73
C ILE A 258 -3.19 8.85 27.12
N PRO A 259 -2.27 9.72 27.58
CA PRO A 259 -0.89 9.67 27.10
C PRO A 259 -0.19 8.36 27.44
N ARG A 260 0.62 7.86 26.50
CA ARG A 260 1.62 6.78 26.70
C ARG A 260 2.96 7.20 26.10
N ASP A 261 4.00 6.44 26.42
CA ASP A 261 5.38 6.78 26.04
C ASP A 261 5.59 6.81 24.51
N ALA A 262 4.91 5.96 23.75
CA ALA A 262 5.08 5.84 22.29
C ALA A 262 3.83 6.24 21.46
N HIS A 263 2.67 6.39 22.08
CA HIS A 263 1.39 6.70 21.43
C HIS A 263 0.41 7.28 22.45
N ASP A 264 -0.67 7.91 22.01
CA ASP A 264 -1.80 8.25 22.88
C ASP A 264 -2.97 7.32 22.61
N VAL A 265 -3.74 7.01 23.66
CA VAL A 265 -5.04 6.33 23.49
C VAL A 265 -6.13 7.39 23.44
N LEU A 266 -6.64 7.67 22.25
CA LEU A 266 -7.85 8.47 22.08
C LEU A 266 -9.07 7.57 22.30
N TYR A 267 -9.94 7.93 23.24
CA TYR A 267 -11.18 7.20 23.49
C TYR A 267 -12.40 8.09 23.43
N ILE A 268 -13.51 7.52 22.96
CA ILE A 268 -14.83 8.12 22.95
C ILE A 268 -15.79 7.21 23.69
N ASP A 269 -16.37 7.73 24.76
CA ASP A 269 -17.45 7.10 25.50
C ASP A 269 -18.80 7.53 24.94
N PHE A 270 -19.74 6.59 24.84
CA PHE A 270 -21.10 6.81 24.34
C PHE A 270 -22.12 6.27 25.33
N ALA A 271 -23.04 7.13 25.74
CA ALA A 271 -24.31 6.80 26.39
C ALA A 271 -25.23 8.03 26.38
N PRO A 272 -26.57 7.87 26.35
CA PRO A 272 -27.50 9.00 26.25
C PRO A 272 -27.35 10.05 27.36
N ALA A 273 -26.90 9.64 28.54
CA ALA A 273 -26.73 10.52 29.70
C ALA A 273 -25.39 11.26 29.73
N LEU A 274 -24.45 10.93 28.84
CA LEU A 274 -23.14 11.58 28.82
C LEU A 274 -23.23 13.00 28.25
N ASN A 275 -22.39 13.87 28.78
CA ASN A 275 -22.15 15.21 28.26
C ASN A 275 -20.64 15.45 28.26
N GLY A 276 -20.08 15.58 27.07
CA GLY A 276 -18.68 15.91 26.82
C GLY A 276 -18.50 17.34 26.35
N ASP A 277 -17.33 17.61 25.78
CA ASP A 277 -17.02 18.90 25.18
C ASP A 277 -17.78 19.11 23.87
N ALA A 278 -17.93 20.38 23.49
CA ALA A 278 -18.53 20.73 22.21
C ALA A 278 -17.66 20.21 21.04
N ALA A 279 -18.34 19.70 20.01
CA ALA A 279 -17.77 19.21 18.77
C ALA A 279 -18.25 20.06 17.58
N THR A 280 -17.60 19.93 16.43
CA THR A 280 -17.98 20.64 15.22
C THR A 280 -19.24 20.01 14.59
N PRO A 281 -20.27 20.77 14.21
CA PRO A 281 -21.37 20.23 13.40
C PRO A 281 -20.87 19.75 12.04
N MET A 282 -21.19 18.51 11.65
CA MET A 282 -20.91 18.02 10.30
C MET A 282 -22.03 18.43 9.34
N ALA A 283 -21.68 18.87 8.13
CA ALA A 283 -22.66 19.15 7.10
C ALA A 283 -23.41 17.88 6.66
N ASP A 284 -24.65 18.03 6.24
CA ASP A 284 -25.45 16.92 5.69
C ASP A 284 -24.79 16.38 4.41
N GLY A 285 -24.61 15.06 4.32
CA GLY A 285 -24.04 14.38 3.14
C GLY A 285 -22.53 14.12 3.16
N VAL A 286 -21.81 14.53 4.22
CA VAL A 286 -20.34 14.34 4.37
C VAL A 286 -19.96 12.89 4.71
N VAL A 287 -20.88 12.16 5.36
CA VAL A 287 -20.73 10.73 5.66
C VAL A 287 -21.91 10.03 5.03
N SER A 288 -21.64 9.04 4.17
CA SER A 288 -22.70 8.24 3.55
C SER A 288 -23.56 7.63 4.66
N THR A 289 -24.86 7.91 4.71
CA THR A 289 -25.78 7.27 5.67
C THR A 289 -26.09 5.82 5.32
N GLU A 290 -25.63 5.39 4.15
CA GLU A 290 -25.78 4.05 3.60
C GLU A 290 -24.49 3.26 3.81
N ALA A 291 -24.60 2.09 4.44
CA ALA A 291 -23.53 1.10 4.44
C ALA A 291 -23.07 0.86 2.99
N PRO A 292 -21.77 0.66 2.73
CA PRO A 292 -21.23 0.59 1.36
C PRO A 292 -22.07 -0.37 0.51
N PRO A 293 -22.43 0.03 -0.73
CA PRO A 293 -23.30 -0.76 -1.58
C PRO A 293 -22.69 -2.14 -1.76
N ARG A 294 -23.39 -3.16 -1.27
CA ARG A 294 -23.05 -4.55 -1.56
C ARG A 294 -23.06 -4.67 -3.09
N ALA A 295 -21.90 -4.99 -3.67
CA ALA A 295 -21.75 -5.20 -5.11
C ALA A 295 -22.93 -6.05 -5.63
N PRO A 296 -23.55 -5.68 -6.77
CA PRO A 296 -24.81 -6.27 -7.19
C PRO A 296 -24.62 -7.78 -7.34
N ALA A 297 -25.33 -8.52 -6.48
CA ALA A 297 -25.43 -9.96 -6.59
C ALA A 297 -26.05 -10.27 -7.95
N SER A 298 -25.26 -10.81 -8.86
CA SER A 298 -25.77 -11.45 -10.06
C SER A 298 -26.74 -12.54 -9.59
N ARG A 299 -28.02 -12.35 -9.91
CA ARG A 299 -29.05 -13.38 -9.72
C ARG A 299 -28.72 -14.53 -10.67
N SER A 300 -27.94 -15.49 -10.20
CA SER A 300 -28.06 -16.86 -10.66
C SER A 300 -28.95 -17.59 -9.66
N VAL A 301 -30.12 -18.02 -10.13
CA VAL A 301 -30.90 -19.05 -9.44
C VAL A 301 -30.08 -20.32 -9.58
N ALA A 302 -29.22 -20.59 -8.62
CA ALA A 302 -28.55 -21.87 -8.48
C ALA A 302 -28.85 -22.40 -7.08
N GLN A 303 -29.44 -23.59 -7.06
CA GLN A 303 -29.85 -24.35 -5.89
C GLN A 303 -28.78 -24.31 -4.81
N SER A 304 -29.22 -24.18 -3.55
CA SER A 304 -28.38 -24.23 -2.36
C SER A 304 -27.48 -25.46 -2.40
N SER A 305 -26.25 -25.25 -2.85
CA SER A 305 -25.18 -26.21 -2.65
C SER A 305 -24.75 -26.09 -1.19
N PRO A 306 -24.49 -27.20 -0.48
CA PRO A 306 -23.93 -27.13 0.86
C PRO A 306 -22.66 -26.27 0.82
N ARG A 307 -22.53 -25.33 1.77
CA ARG A 307 -21.34 -24.46 1.88
C ARG A 307 -20.10 -25.34 1.86
N ARG A 308 -19.34 -25.34 0.76
CA ARG A 308 -18.04 -26.02 0.69
C ARG A 308 -17.04 -25.16 1.45
N TYR A 309 -16.43 -25.70 2.50
CA TYR A 309 -15.32 -25.06 3.17
C TYR A 309 -14.16 -24.90 2.19
N THR A 310 -13.51 -23.74 2.19
CA THR A 310 -12.32 -23.46 1.38
C THR A 310 -11.09 -23.35 2.27
N VAL A 311 -10.08 -24.19 2.03
CA VAL A 311 -8.81 -24.21 2.78
C VAL A 311 -7.67 -23.85 1.83
N VAL A 312 -6.80 -22.94 2.26
CA VAL A 312 -5.53 -22.65 1.57
C VAL A 312 -4.44 -23.47 2.23
N LEU A 313 -3.72 -24.25 1.43
CA LEU A 313 -2.51 -24.96 1.83
C LEU A 313 -1.30 -24.26 1.23
N ASP A 314 -0.41 -23.80 2.09
CA ASP A 314 0.85 -23.20 1.70
C ASP A 314 2.00 -24.20 1.92
N ALA A 315 2.54 -24.71 0.82
CA ALA A 315 3.75 -25.53 0.86
C ALA A 315 4.96 -24.58 0.97
N GLY A 316 5.57 -24.50 2.16
CA GLY A 316 6.73 -23.63 2.43
C GLY A 316 7.86 -23.83 1.41
N HIS A 317 8.70 -22.81 1.23
CA HIS A 317 9.87 -22.83 0.33
C HIS A 317 9.50 -23.12 -1.15
N GLY A 318 10.47 -23.53 -1.97
CA GLY A 318 10.30 -23.90 -3.38
C GLY A 318 11.33 -23.23 -4.30
N GLY A 319 11.68 -23.92 -5.40
CA GLY A 319 12.58 -23.43 -6.43
C GLY A 319 13.97 -23.07 -5.89
N ARG A 320 14.28 -21.78 -5.84
CA ARG A 320 15.60 -21.30 -5.36
C ARG A 320 15.78 -21.38 -3.85
N ASP A 321 14.70 -21.59 -3.10
CA ASP A 321 14.74 -21.76 -1.65
C ASP A 321 14.40 -23.22 -1.31
N PRO A 322 15.38 -24.04 -0.91
CA PRO A 322 15.14 -25.44 -0.58
C PRO A 322 14.60 -25.64 0.85
N GLY A 323 14.62 -24.61 1.70
CA GLY A 323 14.42 -24.74 3.15
C GLY A 323 15.51 -25.60 3.80
N ALA A 324 15.17 -26.29 4.89
CA ALA A 324 16.09 -27.22 5.54
C ALA A 324 16.53 -28.37 4.62
N VAL A 325 17.80 -28.75 4.68
CA VAL A 325 18.38 -29.80 3.81
C VAL A 325 18.84 -30.98 4.65
N ALA A 326 18.39 -32.18 4.29
CA ALA A 326 18.82 -33.44 4.89
C ALA A 326 19.35 -34.41 3.82
N ALA A 327 20.02 -35.48 4.26
CA ALA A 327 20.59 -36.48 3.35
C ALA A 327 19.56 -37.22 2.48
N TRP A 328 18.28 -37.14 2.84
CA TRP A 328 17.17 -37.85 2.22
C TRP A 328 16.17 -36.93 1.49
N GLY A 329 16.41 -35.61 1.49
CA GLY A 329 15.56 -34.64 0.78
C GLY A 329 15.66 -33.24 1.36
N THR A 330 15.02 -32.30 0.67
CA THR A 330 14.85 -30.90 1.10
C THR A 330 13.48 -30.67 1.73
N GLU A 331 13.38 -29.68 2.61
CA GLU A 331 12.12 -29.26 3.20
C GLU A 331 11.09 -28.93 2.12
N ALA A 332 11.48 -28.19 1.08
CA ALA A 332 10.61 -27.81 -0.03
C ALA A 332 9.94 -29.02 -0.72
N GLU A 333 10.68 -30.11 -0.93
CA GLU A 333 10.17 -31.36 -1.52
C GLU A 333 9.22 -32.09 -0.56
N ILE A 334 9.61 -32.17 0.72
CA ILE A 334 8.86 -32.87 1.76
C ILE A 334 7.51 -32.20 2.00
N VAL A 335 7.51 -30.88 2.21
CA VAL A 335 6.28 -30.13 2.50
C VAL A 335 5.36 -30.08 1.29
N LEU A 336 5.88 -30.04 0.06
CA LEU A 336 5.07 -30.17 -1.15
C LEU A 336 4.37 -31.54 -1.21
N ALA A 337 5.10 -32.63 -0.98
CA ALA A 337 4.54 -33.98 -1.00
C ALA A 337 3.45 -34.17 0.08
N VAL A 338 3.69 -33.65 1.29
CA VAL A 338 2.70 -33.66 2.38
C VAL A 338 1.48 -32.81 2.02
N SER A 339 1.67 -31.63 1.45
CA SER A 339 0.59 -30.71 1.09
C SER A 339 -0.31 -31.29 -0.01
N LEU A 340 0.27 -31.93 -1.03
CA LEU A 340 -0.49 -32.62 -2.09
C LEU A 340 -1.28 -33.81 -1.54
N LYS A 341 -0.72 -34.56 -0.59
CA LYS A 341 -1.43 -35.65 0.09
C LYS A 341 -2.59 -35.11 0.95
N LEU A 342 -2.37 -34.03 1.69
CA LEU A 342 -3.39 -33.37 2.50
C LEU A 342 -4.51 -32.81 1.61
N LYS A 343 -4.17 -32.18 0.49
CA LYS A 343 -5.13 -31.71 -0.52
C LYS A 343 -6.06 -32.84 -0.96
N ALA A 344 -5.51 -33.97 -1.40
CA ALA A 344 -6.31 -35.09 -1.86
C ALA A 344 -7.26 -35.65 -0.78
N LEU A 345 -6.80 -35.71 0.48
CA LEU A 345 -7.62 -36.14 1.62
C LEU A 345 -8.76 -35.16 1.92
N LEU A 346 -8.48 -33.85 1.90
CA LEU A 346 -9.47 -32.80 2.14
C LEU A 346 -10.51 -32.73 1.01
N GLU A 347 -10.08 -32.82 -0.24
CA GLU A 347 -10.97 -32.83 -1.41
C GLU A 347 -11.90 -34.05 -1.39
N ALA A 348 -11.41 -35.22 -0.97
CA ALA A 348 -12.24 -36.41 -0.78
C ALA A 348 -13.33 -36.25 0.29
N GLN A 349 -13.15 -35.32 1.26
CA GLN A 349 -14.15 -34.95 2.26
C GLN A 349 -15.05 -33.79 1.81
N GLY A 350 -14.94 -33.34 0.56
CA GLY A 350 -15.76 -32.27 0.00
C GLY A 350 -15.29 -30.85 0.33
N VAL A 351 -14.07 -30.69 0.84
CA VAL A 351 -13.42 -29.39 1.06
C VAL A 351 -12.83 -28.88 -0.26
N HIS A 352 -13.00 -27.60 -0.55
CA HIS A 352 -12.31 -26.95 -1.67
C HIS A 352 -10.92 -26.54 -1.22
N VAL A 353 -9.87 -27.01 -1.89
CA VAL A 353 -8.49 -26.71 -1.52
C VAL A 353 -7.81 -25.85 -2.57
N ILE A 354 -7.17 -24.77 -2.11
CA ILE A 354 -6.34 -23.89 -2.92
C ILE A 354 -4.90 -24.08 -2.45
N MET A 355 -3.98 -24.32 -3.39
CA MET A 355 -2.55 -24.41 -3.10
C MET A 355 -1.89 -23.07 -3.42
N THR A 356 -0.97 -22.60 -2.60
CA THR A 356 -0.11 -21.45 -2.98
C THR A 356 0.80 -21.84 -4.15
N ARG A 357 1.35 -23.07 -4.11
CA ARG A 357 2.08 -23.74 -5.20
C ARG A 357 1.75 -25.24 -5.22
N ASP A 358 1.73 -25.86 -6.39
CA ASP A 358 1.59 -27.32 -6.58
C ASP A 358 2.77 -27.96 -7.32
N ASP A 359 3.81 -27.17 -7.60
CA ASP A 359 5.10 -27.58 -8.17
C ASP A 359 6.27 -26.93 -7.38
N ASP A 360 7.50 -27.11 -7.88
CA ASP A 360 8.73 -26.58 -7.27
C ASP A 360 8.99 -25.10 -7.65
N THR A 361 7.96 -24.26 -7.54
CA THR A 361 8.06 -22.82 -7.78
C THR A 361 8.35 -22.04 -6.49
N TYR A 362 9.27 -21.08 -6.57
CA TYR A 362 9.50 -20.13 -5.48
C TYR A 362 8.40 -19.06 -5.41
N LEU A 363 7.83 -18.86 -4.22
CA LEU A 363 6.94 -17.73 -3.90
C LEU A 363 7.46 -16.94 -2.70
N SER A 364 7.41 -15.61 -2.78
CA SER A 364 7.74 -14.72 -1.66
C SER A 364 6.65 -14.74 -0.58
N LEU A 365 6.98 -14.36 0.65
CA LEU A 365 6.00 -14.27 1.75
C LEU A 365 4.80 -13.37 1.40
N PRO A 366 4.98 -12.17 0.80
CA PRO A 366 3.85 -11.36 0.34
C PRO A 366 2.98 -12.06 -0.71
N GLN A 367 3.58 -12.77 -1.68
CA GLN A 367 2.83 -13.53 -2.69
C GLN A 367 1.98 -14.62 -2.05
N ARG A 368 2.50 -15.33 -1.04
CA ARG A 368 1.76 -16.33 -0.27
C ARG A 368 0.60 -15.69 0.51
N SER A 369 0.84 -14.54 1.15
CA SER A 369 -0.19 -13.80 1.89
C SER A 369 -1.36 -13.33 1.02
N THR A 370 -1.17 -13.14 -0.29
CA THR A 370 -2.29 -12.80 -1.19
C THR A 370 -3.37 -13.88 -1.29
N TYR A 371 -3.03 -15.13 -0.96
CA TYR A 371 -4.00 -16.23 -0.89
C TYR A 371 -4.85 -16.20 0.39
N ALA A 372 -4.44 -15.44 1.42
CA ALA A 372 -5.17 -15.29 2.69
C ALA A 372 -6.26 -14.21 2.57
N THR A 373 -7.35 -14.53 1.87
CA THR A 373 -8.52 -13.66 1.68
C THR A 373 -9.69 -14.05 2.59
N THR A 374 -10.59 -13.10 2.89
CA THR A 374 -11.70 -13.30 3.86
C THR A 374 -12.78 -14.28 3.41
N ASP A 375 -12.78 -14.68 2.13
CA ASP A 375 -13.64 -15.74 1.58
C ASP A 375 -13.05 -17.16 1.79
N ARG A 376 -11.84 -17.27 2.36
CA ARG A 376 -11.20 -18.54 2.74
C ARG A 376 -11.43 -18.83 4.21
N ASN A 377 -11.64 -20.10 4.55
CA ASN A 377 -11.97 -20.50 5.91
C ASN A 377 -10.73 -20.77 6.78
N LEU A 378 -9.63 -21.21 6.17
CA LEU A 378 -8.39 -21.54 6.87
C LEU A 378 -7.19 -21.39 5.94
N PHE A 379 -6.08 -20.88 6.47
CA PHE A 379 -4.76 -20.89 5.82
C PHE A 379 -3.83 -21.75 6.66
N VAL A 380 -3.22 -22.78 6.06
CA VAL A 380 -2.28 -23.68 6.73
C VAL A 380 -0.96 -23.63 5.98
N SER A 381 0.08 -23.10 6.62
CA SER A 381 1.45 -23.19 6.12
C SER A 381 2.13 -24.43 6.69
N LEU A 382 2.74 -25.21 5.82
CA LEU A 382 3.39 -26.48 6.14
C LEU A 382 4.91 -26.32 6.03
N HIS A 383 5.60 -26.60 7.13
CA HIS A 383 7.04 -26.53 7.27
C HIS A 383 7.58 -27.83 7.90
N ALA A 384 8.83 -28.14 7.60
CA ALA A 384 9.59 -29.23 8.20
C ALA A 384 10.91 -28.65 8.74
N ASN A 385 10.76 -27.87 9.82
CA ASN A 385 11.82 -27.10 10.44
C ASN A 385 13.02 -27.97 10.85
N ALA A 386 14.19 -27.34 10.93
CA ALA A 386 15.41 -27.92 11.49
C ALA A 386 15.88 -27.13 12.71
N ALA A 387 16.56 -27.81 13.63
CA ALA A 387 17.17 -27.19 14.80
C ALA A 387 18.64 -27.61 14.92
N ASP A 388 19.47 -26.72 15.46
CA ASP A 388 20.90 -26.99 15.70
C ASP A 388 21.11 -28.19 16.65
N ASN A 389 20.18 -28.36 17.59
CA ASN A 389 20.16 -29.52 18.47
C ASN A 389 19.60 -30.75 17.74
N ARG A 390 20.49 -31.67 17.37
CA ARG A 390 20.14 -32.91 16.65
C ARG A 390 19.23 -33.88 17.42
N SER A 391 18.99 -33.66 18.71
CA SER A 391 18.00 -34.44 19.48
C SER A 391 16.58 -33.86 19.41
N ALA A 392 16.41 -32.64 18.91
CA ALA A 392 15.10 -32.03 18.74
C ALA A 392 14.28 -32.79 17.68
N ASN A 393 13.10 -33.25 18.08
CA ASN A 393 12.15 -33.96 17.24
C ASN A 393 10.73 -33.74 17.77
N GLY A 394 9.72 -33.77 16.91
CA GLY A 394 8.32 -33.56 17.30
C GLY A 394 7.51 -32.82 16.24
N ILE A 395 6.28 -32.45 16.60
CA ILE A 395 5.40 -31.61 15.79
C ILE A 395 5.13 -30.34 16.60
N GLU A 396 5.20 -29.20 15.95
CA GLU A 396 4.83 -27.90 16.49
C GLU A 396 3.77 -27.24 15.59
N THR A 397 2.99 -26.33 16.16
CA THR A 397 1.97 -25.58 15.43
C THR A 397 2.01 -24.14 15.90
N TRP A 398 2.31 -23.24 14.96
CA TRP A 398 2.38 -21.82 15.20
C TRP A 398 1.09 -21.16 14.71
N VAL A 399 0.54 -20.24 15.52
CA VAL A 399 -0.70 -19.52 15.22
C VAL A 399 -0.43 -18.03 15.37
N PHE A 400 -0.84 -17.22 14.40
CA PHE A 400 -0.61 -15.77 14.42
C PHE A 400 -1.73 -15.06 15.22
N GLY A 401 -1.42 -14.49 16.40
CA GLY A 401 -2.36 -13.65 17.17
C GLY A 401 -1.98 -13.30 18.63
N GLN A 402 -1.95 -11.99 18.95
CA GLN A 402 -1.82 -11.25 20.23
C GLN A 402 -0.58 -11.47 21.14
N PRO A 403 0.09 -10.40 21.65
CA PRO A 403 1.26 -10.50 22.54
C PRO A 403 0.90 -10.92 23.97
N LEU A 404 1.79 -11.69 24.58
CA LEU A 404 1.73 -12.18 25.97
C LEU A 404 1.98 -11.04 26.98
N ASP A 405 1.43 -11.19 28.19
CA ASP A 405 1.66 -10.37 29.40
C ASP A 405 3.16 -10.03 29.60
N PRO A 406 3.54 -8.79 29.99
CA PRO A 406 4.93 -8.39 30.27
C PRO A 406 5.72 -9.34 31.18
N LYS A 407 5.06 -10.08 32.08
CA LYS A 407 5.71 -11.12 32.90
C LYS A 407 6.24 -12.32 32.10
N ASN A 408 5.76 -12.51 30.87
CA ASN A 408 6.16 -13.59 29.98
C ASN A 408 7.22 -13.15 28.96
N ILE A 409 7.54 -11.86 28.84
CA ILE A 409 8.65 -11.36 28.02
C ILE A 409 9.98 -11.81 28.63
N GLU A 410 10.10 -11.75 29.95
CA GLU A 410 11.28 -12.23 30.68
C GLU A 410 11.42 -13.76 30.56
N LEU A 411 10.30 -14.48 30.47
CA LEU A 411 10.25 -15.92 30.21
C LEU A 411 10.59 -16.26 28.76
N ALA A 412 10.09 -15.50 27.78
CA ALA A 412 10.42 -15.67 26.36
C ALA A 412 11.90 -15.36 26.07
N ILE A 413 12.47 -14.34 26.70
CA ILE A 413 13.90 -14.04 26.66
C ILE A 413 14.69 -15.21 27.26
N LEU A 414 14.21 -15.79 28.37
CA LEU A 414 14.83 -16.96 29.00
C LEU A 414 14.72 -18.24 28.13
N GLU A 415 13.58 -18.49 27.50
CA GLU A 415 13.30 -19.63 26.61
C GLU A 415 14.04 -19.51 25.27
N ASN A 416 14.27 -18.29 24.77
CA ASN A 416 15.04 -18.00 23.55
C ASN A 416 16.56 -17.96 23.75
N GLY A 417 17.05 -18.46 24.89
CA GLY A 417 18.47 -18.65 25.19
C GLY A 417 19.01 -17.79 26.33
N GLY A 418 18.18 -16.91 26.91
CA GLY A 418 18.52 -16.05 28.04
C GLY A 418 19.49 -14.91 27.71
N GLY A 419 19.54 -13.91 28.59
CA GLY A 419 20.42 -12.75 28.46
C GLY A 419 20.24 -12.00 27.14
N ASP A 420 21.33 -11.41 26.64
CA ASP A 420 21.28 -10.56 25.45
C ASP A 420 20.89 -11.34 24.18
N VAL A 421 21.26 -12.63 24.09
CA VAL A 421 20.94 -13.48 22.93
C VAL A 421 19.44 -13.78 22.86
N GLY A 422 18.82 -14.10 24.00
CA GLY A 422 17.38 -14.28 24.08
C GLY A 422 16.60 -12.99 23.81
N ALA A 423 17.13 -11.85 24.24
CA ALA A 423 16.54 -10.53 23.97
C ALA A 423 16.59 -10.17 22.49
N THR A 424 17.74 -10.36 21.83
CA THR A 424 17.90 -10.08 20.39
C THR A 424 16.99 -10.95 19.55
N ARG A 425 16.91 -12.26 19.83
CA ARG A 425 16.04 -13.18 19.06
C ARG A 425 14.55 -12.93 19.27
N THR A 426 14.16 -12.56 20.50
CA THR A 426 12.77 -12.18 20.80
C THR A 426 12.40 -10.86 20.10
N ALA A 427 13.37 -9.97 19.90
CA ALA A 427 13.19 -8.70 19.18
C ALA A 427 13.24 -8.85 17.64
N GLU A 428 14.03 -9.79 17.11
CA GLU A 428 14.10 -10.10 15.67
C GLU A 428 12.86 -10.86 15.16
N ALA A 429 12.15 -11.54 16.07
CA ALA A 429 10.93 -12.29 15.78
C ALA A 429 9.62 -11.50 16.02
N ALA A 430 9.72 -10.28 16.54
CA ALA A 430 8.62 -9.34 16.75
C ALA A 430 8.53 -8.37 15.56
#